data_AF-A0A7S0L6Z5-F1
#
_entry.id   AF-A0A7S0L6Z5-F1
#
_cell.length_a   1.000
_cell.length_b   1.000
_cell.length_c   1.000
_cell.angle_alpha   90.00
_cell.angle_beta   90.00
_cell.angle_gamma   90.00
#
_symmetry.space_group_name_H-M   'P 1'
#
loop_
_entity.id
_entity.type
_entity.pdbx_description
1 polymer ?
#
loop_
_entity_poly.entity_id
_entity_poly.type
_entity_poly.pdbx_seq_one_letter_code
_entity_poly.pdbx_strand_id
1 'polypeptide(L)'
;VHANAPRHILEFELSPEGCKLCAPRLLELGDLLDVAMPPSRLLLLLRESGINLCPQDADVPSGLTPKQAALEAELCGMVVQLAPCLQLAPSKFNKSRDADTCLFRFAPQKDSLDIEMKLLLGNAQTENDPFSEVDGSWQTMLFQHRKVALIKALDSDAVCDMSVLPEHVAHSSPMLCLKEHNPDLSSELMAALLGDRSQLYLEIVRQLFSNLRLFSFTG
;
A
#
# COMPACT_ATOMS: atom_id res chain seq x y z
N VAL A 1 14.09 5.11 28.83
CA VAL A 1 12.84 4.33 28.69
C VAL A 1 11.81 5.25 28.08
N HIS A 2 11.74 5.33 26.75
CA HIS A 2 10.64 6.05 26.10
C HIS A 2 9.40 5.19 26.28
N ALA A 3 8.36 5.71 26.93
CA ALA A 3 7.07 5.05 26.98
C ALA A 3 6.61 4.81 25.53
N ASN A 4 6.16 3.58 25.23
CA ASN A 4 5.64 3.26 23.91
C ASN A 4 4.46 4.19 23.61
N ALA A 5 4.65 5.11 22.66
CA ALA A 5 3.57 5.96 22.19
C ALA A 5 2.41 5.08 21.68
N PRO A 6 1.14 5.47 21.90
CA PRO A 6 0.00 4.72 21.39
C PRO A 6 0.10 4.60 19.86
N ARG A 7 -0.05 3.38 19.35
CA ARG A 7 -0.08 3.11 17.91
C ARG A 7 -1.52 3.32 17.44
N HIS A 8 -1.72 4.23 16.50
CA HIS A 8 -3.00 4.43 15.85
C HIS A 8 -2.99 3.78 14.47
N ILE A 9 -4.09 3.12 14.11
CA ILE A 9 -4.35 2.62 12.76
C ILE A 9 -5.28 3.63 12.11
N LEU A 10 -4.86 4.14 10.95
CA LEU A 10 -5.63 5.08 10.15
C LEU A 10 -6.23 4.33 8.97
N GLU A 11 -7.55 4.40 8.85
CA GLU A 11 -8.30 3.76 7.77
C GLU A 11 -8.86 4.82 6.85
N PHE A 12 -8.60 4.65 5.56
CA PHE A 12 -9.05 5.57 4.53
C PHE A 12 -9.95 4.84 3.53
N GLU A 13 -11.11 5.43 3.22
CA GLU A 13 -11.95 5.03 2.10
C GLU A 13 -11.62 5.91 0.90
N LEU A 14 -11.34 5.29 -0.25
CA LEU A 14 -10.99 5.98 -1.50
C LEU A 14 -12.11 5.82 -2.51
N SER A 15 -12.56 6.92 -3.09
CA SER A 15 -13.60 6.97 -4.10
C SER A 15 -13.29 8.04 -5.16
N PRO A 16 -14.03 8.10 -6.28
CA PRO A 16 -13.88 9.18 -7.26
C PRO A 16 -14.10 10.60 -6.67
N GLU A 17 -14.85 10.70 -5.57
CA GLU A 17 -15.11 11.97 -4.86
C GLU A 17 -13.95 12.41 -3.96
N GLY A 18 -13.02 11.50 -3.61
CA GLY A 18 -11.85 11.80 -2.82
C GLY A 18 -11.46 10.70 -1.84
N CYS A 19 -10.83 11.11 -0.73
CA CYS A 19 -10.42 10.27 0.37
C CYS A 19 -11.19 10.67 1.63
N LYS A 20 -11.74 9.68 2.36
CA LYS A 20 -12.39 9.86 3.66
C LYS A 20 -11.56 9.19 4.74
N LEU A 21 -11.49 9.80 5.93
CA LEU A 21 -10.97 9.15 7.12
C LEU A 21 -12.08 8.37 7.82
N CYS A 22 -11.90 7.06 8.02
CA CYS A 22 -12.89 6.19 8.66
C CYS A 22 -12.51 5.84 10.11
N ALA A 23 -11.21 5.73 10.38
CA ALA A 23 -10.64 5.43 11.69
C ALA A 23 -9.27 6.13 11.86
N PRO A 24 -8.81 6.40 13.10
CA PRO A 24 -9.50 6.14 14.36
C PRO A 24 -10.58 7.19 14.66
N ARG A 25 -11.65 6.80 15.35
CA ARG A 25 -12.72 7.72 15.76
C ARG A 25 -12.36 8.50 17.04
N LEU A 26 -11.34 9.35 16.93
CA LEU A 26 -10.91 10.25 18.01
C LEU A 26 -11.74 11.53 18.02
N LEU A 27 -11.96 12.13 19.20
CA LEU A 27 -12.78 13.33 19.34
C LEU A 27 -12.18 14.50 18.55
N GLU A 28 -10.86 14.64 18.59
CA GLU A 28 -10.10 15.66 17.85
C GLU A 28 -10.17 15.52 16.33
N LEU A 29 -10.56 14.34 15.81
CA LEU A 29 -10.73 14.09 14.38
C LEU A 29 -12.19 14.16 13.93
N GLY A 30 -13.12 14.56 14.82
CA GLY A 30 -14.57 14.55 14.58
C GLY A 30 -15.00 15.22 13.27
N ASP A 31 -14.41 16.38 12.96
CA ASP A 31 -14.74 17.16 11.75
C ASP A 31 -14.13 16.57 10.47
N LEU A 32 -13.22 15.61 10.58
CA LEU A 32 -12.54 14.94 9.46
C LEU A 32 -13.15 13.57 9.13
N LEU A 33 -13.80 12.94 10.09
CA LEU A 33 -14.36 11.59 9.95
C LEU A 33 -15.50 11.55 8.95
N ASP A 34 -15.48 10.55 8.07
CA ASP A 34 -16.51 10.27 7.09
C ASP A 34 -16.76 11.42 6.06
N VAL A 35 -15.87 12.42 5.99
CA VAL A 35 -15.93 13.55 5.05
C VAL A 35 -15.02 13.31 3.85
N ALA A 36 -15.58 13.27 2.64
CA ALA A 36 -14.80 13.09 1.41
C ALA A 36 -14.11 14.40 1.00
N MET A 37 -12.79 14.34 0.78
CA MET A 37 -12.02 15.49 0.32
C MET A 37 -10.77 15.06 -0.48
N PRO A 38 -10.10 15.97 -1.20
CA PRO A 38 -8.85 15.65 -1.87
C PRO A 38 -7.80 15.12 -0.88
N PRO A 39 -6.99 14.09 -1.24
CA PRO A 39 -5.98 13.50 -0.36
C PRO A 39 -5.05 14.53 0.28
N SER A 40 -4.57 15.50 -0.50
CA SER A 40 -3.70 16.57 -0.01
C SER A 40 -4.35 17.42 1.08
N ARG A 41 -5.66 17.69 0.97
CA ARG A 41 -6.41 18.45 1.98
C ARG A 41 -6.58 17.63 3.25
N LEU A 42 -6.94 16.35 3.14
CA LEU A 42 -7.11 15.47 4.30
C LEU A 42 -5.80 15.34 5.08
N LEU A 43 -4.70 15.08 4.39
CA LEU A 43 -3.38 14.92 5.01
C LEU A 43 -2.89 16.21 5.67
N LEU A 44 -3.20 17.38 5.10
CA LEU A 44 -2.92 18.67 5.73
C LEU A 44 -3.72 18.85 7.04
N LEU A 45 -5.02 18.53 7.03
CA LEU A 45 -5.88 18.65 8.21
C LEU A 45 -5.49 17.64 9.31
N LEU A 46 -5.08 16.43 8.94
CA LEU A 46 -4.50 15.45 9.86
C LEU A 46 -3.23 16.00 10.51
N ARG A 47 -2.36 16.65 9.74
CA ARG A 47 -1.16 17.30 10.26
C ARG A 47 -1.49 18.45 11.21
N GLU A 48 -2.48 19.28 10.90
CA GLU A 48 -2.99 20.34 11.79
C GLU A 48 -3.55 19.76 13.10
N SER A 49 -4.06 18.52 13.05
CA SER A 49 -4.54 17.74 14.20
C SER A 49 -3.42 16.98 14.93
N GLY A 50 -2.15 17.20 14.57
CA GLY A 50 -0.99 16.57 15.20
C GLY A 50 -0.57 15.20 14.62
N ILE A 51 -1.22 14.73 13.56
CA ILE A 51 -0.92 13.45 12.90
C ILE A 51 -0.19 13.73 11.57
N ASN A 52 1.13 13.70 11.59
CA ASN A 52 1.93 13.89 10.37
C ASN A 52 2.19 12.55 9.65
N LEU A 53 1.63 12.39 8.45
CA LEU A 53 1.77 11.18 7.62
C LEU A 53 2.58 11.41 6.34
N CYS A 54 3.04 12.64 6.08
CA CYS A 54 3.74 13.02 4.86
C CYS A 54 5.20 13.28 5.19
N PRO A 55 6.04 12.25 5.30
CA PRO A 55 7.42 12.43 5.72
C PRO A 55 8.22 13.09 4.60
N GLN A 56 9.08 14.04 4.98
CA GLN A 56 10.01 14.71 4.08
C GLN A 56 11.40 14.05 4.19
N ASP A 57 12.28 14.31 3.23
CA ASP A 57 13.67 13.83 3.32
C ASP A 57 14.40 14.41 4.56
N ALA A 58 13.96 15.57 5.05
CA ALA A 58 14.48 16.14 6.30
C ALA A 58 13.99 15.38 7.55
N ASP A 59 12.92 14.60 7.45
CA ASP A 59 12.34 13.80 8.54
C ASP A 59 12.98 12.40 8.65
N VAL A 60 13.97 12.08 7.81
CA VAL A 60 14.63 10.78 7.78
C VAL A 60 15.37 10.56 9.12
N PRO A 61 15.05 9.48 9.86
CA PRO A 61 15.79 9.13 11.07
C PRO A 61 17.28 8.94 10.81
N SER A 62 18.13 9.30 11.78
CA SER A 62 19.58 9.07 11.67
C SER A 62 19.89 7.59 11.40
N GLY A 63 20.75 7.33 10.42
CA GLY A 63 21.09 5.97 9.98
C GLY A 63 20.20 5.44 8.87
N LEU A 64 19.15 6.18 8.47
CA LEU A 64 18.37 5.88 7.28
C LEU A 64 18.73 6.83 6.13
N THR A 65 18.45 6.41 4.89
CA THR A 65 18.61 7.20 3.67
C THR A 65 17.29 7.23 2.91
N PRO A 66 16.90 8.37 2.30
CA PRO A 66 15.79 8.40 1.36
C PRO A 66 16.00 7.45 0.18
N LYS A 67 14.93 6.84 -0.30
CA LYS A 67 14.89 6.26 -1.66
C LYS A 67 15.04 7.35 -2.72
N GLN A 68 15.48 6.95 -3.91
CA GLN A 68 15.44 7.85 -5.05
C GLN A 68 13.99 8.26 -5.37
N ALA A 69 13.69 9.55 -5.32
CA ALA A 69 12.35 10.06 -5.59
C ALA A 69 11.81 9.65 -6.98
N ALA A 70 12.68 9.54 -7.98
CA ALA A 70 12.31 9.09 -9.32
C ALA A 70 11.85 7.63 -9.34
N LEU A 71 12.54 6.75 -8.60
CA LEU A 71 12.18 5.34 -8.46
C LEU A 71 10.83 5.19 -7.74
N GLU A 72 10.61 5.97 -6.67
CA GLU A 72 9.33 5.95 -5.94
C GLU A 72 8.17 6.43 -6.79
N ALA A 73 8.36 7.52 -7.54
CA ALA A 73 7.35 8.03 -8.46
C ALA A 73 7.02 7.01 -9.56
N GLU A 74 8.05 6.34 -10.10
CA GLU A 74 7.90 5.26 -11.08
C GLU A 74 7.09 4.10 -10.49
N LEU A 75 7.47 3.61 -9.31
CA LEU A 75 6.78 2.52 -8.62
C LEU A 75 5.33 2.87 -8.31
N CYS A 76 5.08 4.04 -7.71
CA CYS A 76 3.73 4.50 -7.38
C CYS A 76 2.87 4.57 -8.65
N GLY A 77 3.39 5.11 -9.76
CA GLY A 77 2.67 5.17 -11.03
C GLY A 77 2.28 3.79 -11.59
N MET A 78 3.12 2.77 -11.38
CA MET A 78 2.82 1.40 -11.81
C MET A 78 1.87 0.67 -10.85
N VAL A 79 2.06 0.82 -9.54
CA VAL A 79 1.29 0.11 -8.51
C VAL A 79 -0.12 0.67 -8.35
N VAL A 80 -0.35 1.95 -8.66
CA VAL A 80 -1.70 2.54 -8.67
C VAL A 80 -2.67 1.74 -9.54
N GLN A 81 -2.20 1.21 -10.68
CA GLN A 81 -3.03 0.40 -11.59
C GLN A 81 -3.44 -0.95 -10.99
N LEU A 82 -2.71 -1.42 -9.97
CA LEU A 82 -2.97 -2.67 -9.26
C LEU A 82 -3.96 -2.52 -8.11
N ALA A 83 -4.05 -1.32 -7.53
CA ALA A 83 -4.86 -1.05 -6.35
C ALA A 83 -6.34 -1.46 -6.45
N PRO A 84 -7.03 -1.35 -7.61
CA PRO A 84 -8.42 -1.78 -7.71
C PRO A 84 -8.64 -3.28 -7.52
N CYS A 85 -7.64 -4.12 -7.81
CA CYS A 85 -7.80 -5.58 -7.85
C CYS A 85 -6.97 -6.30 -6.79
N LEU A 86 -5.98 -5.62 -6.22
CA LEU A 86 -5.03 -6.20 -5.27
C LEU A 86 -5.00 -5.43 -3.97
N GLN A 87 -4.73 -6.15 -2.89
CA GLN A 87 -4.24 -5.58 -1.66
C GLN A 87 -2.74 -5.30 -1.83
N LEU A 88 -2.28 -4.17 -1.33
CA LEU A 88 -0.91 -3.70 -1.50
C LEU A 88 -0.36 -3.25 -0.14
N ALA A 89 0.91 -3.58 0.13
CA ALA A 89 1.59 -3.16 1.34
C ALA A 89 3.09 -2.93 1.07
N PRO A 90 3.76 -1.99 1.75
CA PRO A 90 5.22 -1.93 1.72
C PRO A 90 5.81 -3.15 2.43
N SER A 91 6.87 -3.76 1.88
CA SER A 91 7.58 -4.83 2.60
C SER A 91 8.40 -4.25 3.75
N LYS A 92 8.48 -4.99 4.87
CA LYS A 92 9.35 -4.64 6.01
C LYS A 92 10.83 -4.56 5.62
N PHE A 93 11.23 -5.25 4.56
CA PHE A 93 12.62 -5.34 4.12
C PHE A 93 13.14 -4.09 3.41
N ASN A 94 12.28 -3.14 3.02
CA ASN A 94 12.70 -1.86 2.40
C ASN A 94 13.77 -1.13 3.22
N LYS A 95 13.67 -1.20 4.55
CA LYS A 95 14.62 -0.63 5.51
C LYS A 95 16.04 -1.18 5.40
N SER A 96 16.28 -2.27 4.67
CA SER A 96 17.60 -2.89 4.53
C SER A 96 18.11 -2.91 3.09
N ARG A 97 17.37 -2.27 2.17
CA ARG A 97 17.68 -2.26 0.74
C ARG A 97 18.32 -0.94 0.35
N ASP A 98 19.11 -0.93 -0.71
CA ASP A 98 19.70 0.30 -1.25
C ASP A 98 18.64 1.32 -1.72
N ALA A 99 19.09 2.55 -2.02
CA ALA A 99 18.22 3.63 -2.48
C ALA A 99 17.50 3.33 -3.82
N ASP A 100 17.93 2.28 -4.53
CA ASP A 100 17.56 1.98 -5.93
C ASP A 100 16.65 0.75 -6.04
N THR A 101 16.26 0.16 -4.91
CA THR A 101 15.47 -1.07 -4.83
C THR A 101 14.27 -0.91 -3.90
N CYS A 102 13.06 -0.89 -4.43
CA CYS A 102 11.84 -0.91 -3.63
C CYS A 102 11.25 -2.31 -3.60
N LEU A 103 10.70 -2.70 -2.45
CA LEU A 103 9.98 -3.96 -2.26
C LEU A 103 8.54 -3.66 -1.85
N PHE A 104 7.57 -4.25 -2.53
CA PHE A 104 6.18 -4.18 -2.11
C PHE A 104 5.57 -5.56 -2.11
N ARG A 105 4.55 -5.73 -1.29
CA ARG A 105 3.78 -6.95 -1.18
C ARG A 105 2.42 -6.74 -1.83
N PHE A 106 1.88 -7.81 -2.38
CA PHE A 106 0.51 -7.83 -2.85
C PHE A 106 -0.18 -9.16 -2.53
N ALA A 107 -1.50 -9.12 -2.47
CA ALA A 107 -2.36 -10.28 -2.38
C ALA A 107 -3.66 -10.01 -3.17
N PRO A 108 -4.36 -11.04 -3.66
CA PRO A 108 -5.71 -10.87 -4.20
C PRO A 108 -6.62 -10.15 -3.19
N GLN A 109 -7.50 -9.27 -3.67
CA GLN A 109 -8.57 -8.77 -2.80
C GLN A 109 -9.43 -9.94 -2.34
N LYS A 110 -9.62 -10.08 -1.03
CA LYS A 110 -10.65 -10.98 -0.50
C LYS A 110 -11.99 -10.38 -0.92
N ASP A 111 -12.81 -11.12 -1.66
CA ASP A 111 -14.10 -10.63 -2.14
C ASP A 111 -14.88 -9.95 -1.01
N SER A 112 -15.37 -8.73 -1.28
CA SER A 112 -16.20 -7.92 -0.36
C SER A 112 -17.43 -8.67 0.16
N LEU A 113 -17.86 -9.72 -0.56
CA LEU A 113 -18.97 -10.60 -0.17
C LEU A 113 -18.77 -11.27 1.19
N ASP A 114 -17.53 -11.57 1.59
CA ASP A 114 -17.26 -12.11 2.93
C ASP A 114 -17.53 -11.08 4.04
N ILE A 115 -17.43 -9.78 3.73
CA ILE A 115 -17.64 -8.70 4.70
C ILE A 115 -19.14 -8.52 4.97
N GLU A 116 -19.98 -8.50 3.93
CA GLU A 116 -21.44 -8.48 4.10
C GLU A 116 -21.95 -9.72 4.85
N MET A 117 -21.41 -10.91 4.53
CA MET A 117 -21.80 -12.15 5.21
C MET A 117 -21.31 -12.19 6.67
N LYS A 118 -20.13 -11.63 6.97
CA LYS A 118 -19.65 -11.46 8.36
C LYS A 118 -20.45 -10.43 9.16
N LEU A 119 -20.91 -9.34 8.52
CA LEU A 119 -21.81 -8.36 9.12
C LEU A 119 -23.18 -8.97 9.42
N LEU A 120 -23.70 -9.84 8.55
CA LEU A 120 -24.96 -10.55 8.75
C LEU A 120 -24.88 -11.64 9.84
N LEU A 121 -23.70 -12.24 10.03
CA LEU A 121 -23.50 -13.35 10.99
C LEU A 121 -23.10 -12.89 12.41
N GLY A 122 -23.04 -11.58 12.68
CA GLY A 122 -22.97 -11.05 14.06
C GLY A 122 -21.76 -11.50 14.88
N ASN A 123 -20.68 -11.95 14.23
CA ASN A 123 -19.45 -12.28 14.94
C ASN A 123 -18.79 -10.98 15.38
N ALA A 124 -18.75 -10.77 16.70
CA ALA A 124 -18.08 -9.66 17.34
C ALA A 124 -16.71 -9.42 16.71
N GLN A 125 -16.42 -8.15 16.43
CA GLN A 125 -15.10 -7.65 16.06
C GLN A 125 -14.10 -8.14 17.09
N THR A 126 -13.50 -9.30 16.85
CA THR A 126 -12.19 -9.59 17.39
C THR A 126 -11.29 -8.60 16.69
N GLU A 127 -10.55 -7.80 17.45
CA GLU A 127 -9.41 -7.02 16.99
C GLU A 127 -8.38 -8.00 16.42
N ASN A 128 -8.69 -8.62 15.28
CA ASN A 128 -7.71 -9.32 14.49
C ASN A 128 -6.78 -8.23 14.01
N ASP A 129 -5.58 -8.22 14.58
CA ASP A 129 -4.48 -7.41 14.10
C ASP A 129 -4.44 -7.59 12.57
N PRO A 130 -4.64 -6.53 11.76
CA PRO A 130 -4.59 -6.66 10.30
C PRO A 130 -3.22 -7.20 9.82
N PHE A 131 -2.23 -7.24 10.71
CA PHE A 131 -0.91 -7.82 10.50
C PHE A 131 -0.79 -9.30 10.96
N SER A 132 -1.78 -9.92 11.62
CA SER A 132 -1.67 -11.29 12.18
C SER A 132 -2.17 -12.42 11.28
N GLU A 133 -3.10 -12.17 10.34
CA GLU A 133 -3.74 -13.21 9.51
C GLU A 133 -3.37 -13.13 8.02
N VAL A 134 -2.11 -12.91 7.66
CA VAL A 134 -1.84 -12.85 6.21
C VAL A 134 -0.41 -13.17 5.82
N ASP A 135 -0.09 -14.47 5.72
CA ASP A 135 1.13 -14.90 5.02
C ASP A 135 0.90 -15.93 3.93
N GLY A 136 -0.26 -16.61 3.87
CA GLY A 136 -0.47 -17.64 2.84
C GLY A 136 -0.61 -17.10 1.41
N SER A 137 -1.21 -15.91 1.24
CA SER A 137 -1.56 -15.37 -0.09
C SER A 137 -0.74 -14.15 -0.51
N TRP A 138 0.10 -13.60 0.38
CA TRP A 138 0.93 -12.46 0.03
C TRP A 138 2.17 -12.90 -0.70
N GLN A 139 2.50 -12.16 -1.75
CA GLN A 139 3.73 -12.31 -2.51
C GLN A 139 4.51 -11.00 -2.44
N THR A 140 5.83 -11.09 -2.53
CA THR A 140 6.71 -9.92 -2.56
C THR A 140 7.24 -9.70 -3.97
N MET A 141 7.14 -8.45 -4.42
CA MET A 141 7.69 -8.00 -5.68
C MET A 141 8.86 -7.04 -5.43
N LEU A 142 9.96 -7.31 -6.12
CA LEU A 142 11.10 -6.42 -6.23
C LEU A 142 10.90 -5.45 -7.39
N PHE A 143 11.22 -4.19 -7.13
CA PHE A 143 11.19 -3.11 -8.10
C PHE A 143 12.51 -2.35 -8.11
N GLN A 144 13.16 -2.35 -9.27
CA GLN A 144 14.36 -1.59 -9.61
C GLN A 144 14.12 -0.92 -10.96
N HIS A 145 14.93 0.08 -11.33
CA HIS A 145 14.80 0.73 -12.62
C HIS A 145 14.85 -0.30 -13.76
N ARG A 146 13.75 -0.40 -14.53
CA ARG A 146 13.54 -1.36 -15.64
C ARG A 146 13.61 -2.84 -15.25
N LYS A 147 13.56 -3.19 -13.97
CA LYS A 147 13.58 -4.56 -13.50
C LYS A 147 12.59 -4.77 -12.38
N VAL A 148 11.59 -5.58 -12.67
CA VAL A 148 10.53 -5.96 -11.75
C VAL A 148 10.49 -7.48 -11.68
N ALA A 149 10.41 -8.06 -10.48
CA ALA A 149 10.39 -9.51 -10.34
C ALA A 149 9.64 -9.96 -9.09
N LEU A 150 8.95 -11.09 -9.18
CA LEU A 150 8.45 -11.80 -8.01
C LEU A 150 9.62 -12.52 -7.32
N ILE A 151 9.77 -12.34 -6.01
CA ILE A 151 10.88 -12.89 -5.23
C ILE A 151 10.37 -13.82 -4.12
N LYS A 152 11.26 -14.65 -3.58
CA LYS A 152 10.92 -15.64 -2.54
C LYS A 152 10.63 -15.05 -1.16
N ALA A 153 11.05 -13.81 -0.89
CA ALA A 153 10.93 -13.21 0.43
C ALA A 153 9.46 -13.07 0.89
N LEU A 154 9.18 -13.45 2.14
CA LEU A 154 7.95 -13.16 2.87
C LEU A 154 8.27 -12.31 4.09
N ASP A 155 7.35 -11.43 4.52
CA ASP A 155 7.59 -10.62 5.73
C ASP A 155 7.56 -11.46 7.02
N SER A 156 7.18 -12.73 7.00
CA SER A 156 7.44 -13.66 8.12
C SER A 156 8.91 -14.10 8.19
N ASP A 157 9.64 -14.04 7.07
CA ASP A 157 11.01 -14.51 7.01
C ASP A 157 11.94 -13.63 7.86
N ALA A 158 12.98 -14.26 8.40
CA ALA A 158 14.05 -13.55 9.08
C ALA A 158 14.96 -12.79 8.09
N VAL A 159 15.04 -13.27 6.84
CA VAL A 159 15.97 -12.77 5.81
C VAL A 159 15.21 -12.56 4.51
N CYS A 160 15.56 -11.50 3.78
CA CYS A 160 15.00 -11.20 2.47
C CYS A 160 15.71 -12.01 1.37
N ASP A 161 15.15 -13.15 0.96
CA ASP A 161 15.61 -13.86 -0.23
C ASP A 161 15.15 -13.11 -1.51
N MET A 162 16.07 -12.38 -2.13
CA MET A 162 15.84 -11.64 -3.37
C MET A 162 15.91 -12.50 -4.63
N SER A 163 16.10 -13.81 -4.51
CA SER A 163 16.04 -14.69 -5.68
C SER A 163 14.63 -14.69 -6.26
N VAL A 164 14.58 -14.62 -7.60
CA VAL A 164 13.32 -14.69 -8.35
C VAL A 164 12.63 -16.02 -8.03
N LEU A 165 11.30 -15.99 -7.89
CA LEU A 165 10.53 -17.21 -7.70
C LEU A 165 10.84 -18.23 -8.80
N PRO A 166 10.89 -19.54 -8.50
CA PRO A 166 11.06 -20.57 -9.52
C PRO A 166 10.02 -20.38 -10.64
N GLU A 167 10.44 -20.60 -11.88
CA GLU A 167 9.60 -20.47 -13.09
C GLU A 167 9.15 -19.04 -13.44
N HIS A 168 9.58 -18.04 -12.68
CA HIS A 168 9.27 -16.64 -12.96
C HIS A 168 10.45 -15.93 -13.63
N VAL A 169 10.14 -14.92 -14.43
CA VAL A 169 11.11 -14.08 -15.13
C VAL A 169 10.94 -12.63 -14.66
N ALA A 170 12.03 -11.88 -14.65
CA ALA A 170 11.98 -10.45 -14.39
C ALA A 170 11.46 -9.69 -15.63
N HIS A 171 10.59 -8.71 -15.42
CA HIS A 171 9.97 -7.91 -16.46
C HIS A 171 10.22 -6.42 -16.26
N SER A 172 9.73 -5.59 -17.19
CA SER A 172 9.81 -4.13 -17.09
C SER A 172 8.70 -3.49 -16.26
N SER A 173 7.63 -4.22 -15.92
CA SER A 173 6.51 -3.71 -15.13
C SER A 173 5.89 -4.77 -14.21
N PRO A 174 5.23 -4.37 -13.11
CA PRO A 174 4.46 -5.27 -12.26
C PRO A 174 3.38 -6.04 -13.01
N MET A 175 2.71 -5.37 -13.97
CA MET A 175 1.62 -5.95 -14.74
C MET A 175 2.07 -7.18 -15.53
N LEU A 176 3.24 -7.11 -16.15
CA LEU A 176 3.79 -8.23 -16.93
C LEU A 176 4.14 -9.42 -16.03
N CYS A 177 4.70 -9.16 -14.84
CA CYS A 177 4.97 -10.21 -13.85
C CYS A 177 3.67 -10.92 -13.42
N LEU A 178 2.60 -10.15 -13.20
CA LEU A 178 1.32 -10.68 -12.72
C LEU A 178 0.55 -11.43 -13.80
N LYS A 179 0.63 -11.00 -15.06
CA LYS A 179 -0.09 -11.63 -16.17
C LYS A 179 0.32 -13.09 -16.39
N GLU A 180 1.60 -13.40 -16.20
CA GLU A 180 2.10 -14.78 -16.30
C GLU A 180 1.65 -15.65 -15.12
N HIS A 181 1.50 -15.05 -13.93
CA HIS A 181 1.15 -15.77 -12.71
C HIS A 181 -0.36 -15.95 -12.53
N ASN A 182 -1.15 -14.95 -12.89
CA ASN A 182 -2.59 -14.89 -12.72
C ASN A 182 -3.25 -14.34 -14.01
N PRO A 183 -3.51 -15.18 -15.02
CA PRO A 183 -4.11 -14.73 -16.28
C PRO A 183 -5.50 -14.12 -16.09
N ASP A 184 -6.26 -14.60 -15.11
CA ASP A 184 -7.61 -14.10 -14.79
C ASP A 184 -7.56 -12.68 -14.23
N LEU A 185 -6.58 -12.39 -13.35
CA LEU A 185 -6.35 -11.06 -12.80
C LEU A 185 -6.07 -10.04 -13.91
N SER A 186 -5.39 -10.44 -14.99
CA SER A 186 -5.15 -9.54 -16.13
C SER A 186 -6.44 -9.12 -16.81
N SER A 187 -7.46 -9.99 -16.86
CA SER A 187 -8.74 -9.67 -17.51
C SER A 187 -9.58 -8.77 -16.61
N GLU A 188 -9.63 -9.08 -15.31
CA GLU A 188 -10.31 -8.26 -14.29
C GLU A 188 -9.71 -6.86 -14.22
N LEU A 189 -8.39 -6.76 -14.21
CA LEU A 189 -7.69 -5.49 -14.12
C LEU A 189 -7.89 -4.66 -15.38
N MET A 190 -7.88 -5.27 -16.57
CA MET A 190 -8.24 -4.56 -17.80
C MET A 190 -9.69 -4.07 -17.78
N ALA A 191 -10.62 -4.88 -17.27
CA ALA A 191 -12.02 -4.46 -17.12
C ALA A 191 -12.15 -3.30 -16.11
N ALA A 192 -11.44 -3.37 -14.99
CA ALA A 192 -11.40 -2.31 -13.98
C ALA A 192 -10.79 -1.01 -14.53
N LEU A 193 -9.71 -1.07 -15.31
CA LEU A 193 -9.04 0.10 -15.87
C LEU A 193 -9.85 0.80 -16.98
N LEU A 194 -10.73 0.09 -17.70
CA LEU A 194 -11.48 0.63 -18.84
C LEU A 194 -12.76 1.40 -18.43
N GLY A 195 -13.13 1.44 -17.15
CA GLY A 195 -14.27 2.23 -16.66
C GLY A 195 -13.93 3.72 -16.48
N ASP A 196 -14.80 4.64 -16.92
CA ASP A 196 -14.59 6.09 -16.75
C ASP A 196 -14.42 6.52 -15.27
N ARG A 197 -15.17 5.91 -14.35
CA ARG A 197 -15.04 6.16 -12.90
C ARG A 197 -13.69 5.71 -12.34
N SER A 198 -13.00 4.83 -13.05
CA SER A 198 -11.72 4.28 -12.62
C SER A 198 -10.60 5.31 -12.76
N GLN A 199 -10.64 6.22 -13.73
CA GLN A 199 -9.57 7.20 -13.89
C GLN A 199 -9.48 8.19 -12.72
N LEU A 200 -10.62 8.70 -12.25
CA LEU A 200 -10.66 9.58 -11.09
C LEU A 200 -10.21 8.85 -9.82
N TYR A 201 -10.70 7.62 -9.61
CA TYR A 201 -10.26 6.79 -8.50
C TYR A 201 -8.73 6.57 -8.52
N LEU A 202 -8.17 6.16 -9.67
CA LEU A 202 -6.73 5.95 -9.82
C LEU A 202 -5.92 7.23 -9.56
N GLU A 203 -6.45 8.39 -9.97
CA GLU A 203 -5.84 9.68 -9.68
C GLU A 203 -5.84 9.99 -8.17
N ILE A 204 -6.93 9.70 -7.45
CA ILE A 204 -7.00 9.83 -5.99
C ILE A 204 -6.00 8.90 -5.30
N VAL A 205 -5.91 7.63 -5.72
CA VAL A 205 -4.92 6.66 -5.20
C VAL A 205 -3.51 7.16 -5.46
N ARG A 206 -3.22 7.65 -6.67
CA ARG A 206 -1.91 8.18 -7.05
C ARG A 206 -1.51 9.37 -6.20
N GLN A 207 -2.42 10.32 -6.00
CA GLN A 207 -2.18 11.48 -5.13
C GLN A 207 -1.91 11.03 -3.70
N LEU A 208 -2.70 10.11 -3.16
CA LEU A 208 -2.51 9.59 -1.81
C LEU A 208 -1.13 8.93 -1.66
N PHE A 209 -0.78 8.00 -2.53
CA PHE A 209 0.50 7.28 -2.48
C PHE A 209 1.70 8.22 -2.63
N SER A 210 1.60 9.21 -3.51
CA SER A 210 2.65 10.21 -3.71
C SER A 210 2.88 11.07 -2.47
N ASN A 211 1.82 11.41 -1.73
CA ASN A 211 1.95 12.18 -0.49
C ASN A 211 2.42 11.33 0.69
N LEU A 212 1.94 10.07 0.79
CA LEU A 212 2.28 9.17 1.89
C LEU A 212 3.70 8.59 1.81
N ARG A 213 4.33 8.59 0.62
CA ARG A 213 5.75 8.21 0.50
C ARG A 213 6.03 6.83 1.09
N LEU A 214 5.20 5.85 0.70
CA LEU A 214 5.09 4.51 1.32
C LEU A 214 6.38 3.69 1.31
N PHE A 215 7.37 4.03 0.48
CA PHE A 215 8.60 3.25 0.28
C PHE A 215 9.87 3.99 0.70
N SER A 216 9.75 5.18 1.30
CA SER A 216 10.77 6.23 1.18
C SER A 216 12.05 6.08 1.97
N PHE A 217 12.18 5.11 2.87
CA PHE A 217 13.35 5.03 3.74
C PHE A 217 14.04 3.68 3.67
N THR A 218 15.36 3.75 3.66
CA THR A 218 16.31 2.63 3.69
C THR A 218 17.29 2.81 4.82
N GLY A 219 17.99 1.76 5.23
CA GLY A 219 18.93 1.74 6.35
C GLY A 219 19.98 0.66 6.18
#